data_AF-A0A933UW06-F1
#
_entry.id   AF-A0A933UW06-F1
#
_cell.length_a   1.000
_cell.length_b   1.000
_cell.length_c   1.000
_cell.angle_alpha   90.00
_cell.angle_beta   90.00
_cell.angle_gamma   90.00
#
_symmetry.space_group_name_H-M   'P 1'
#
loop_
_entity.id
_entity.type
_entity.pdbx_description
1 polymer ?
#
loop_
_entity_poly.entity_id
_entity_poly.type
_entity_poly.pdbx_seq_one_letter_code
_entity_poly.pdbx_strand_id
1 'polypeptide(L)'
;MNLKKFAKSAIIFTLISLALNTAIFSLNTGAFTLPEDLRPINEPFDLSTELKNKGTAFGTVVLLQIISGTLLYFAAPIAIIIVIMSGMTMVMGGADSDKVEQAKKHLTWALVGLGIIILSYSIVKFIIGFAFNAANP
;
A
#
# COMPACT_ATOMS: atom_id res chain seq x y z
N MET A 1 -29.97 14.21 -8.21
CA MET A 1 -29.74 13.03 -7.35
C MET A 1 -30.01 13.43 -5.91
N ASN A 2 -30.85 12.70 -5.16
CA ASN A 2 -31.21 13.10 -3.79
C ASN A 2 -30.01 12.96 -2.85
N LEU A 3 -29.50 14.07 -2.31
CA LEU A 3 -28.29 14.13 -1.48
C LEU A 3 -28.35 13.18 -0.27
N LYS A 4 -29.55 13.02 0.31
CA LYS A 4 -29.79 12.07 1.41
C LYS A 4 -29.62 10.60 1.01
N LYS A 5 -29.94 10.25 -0.24
CA LYS A 5 -29.74 8.88 -0.78
C LYS A 5 -28.26 8.60 -1.02
N PHE A 6 -27.51 9.61 -1.48
CA PHE A 6 -26.06 9.50 -1.69
C PHE A 6 -25.30 9.34 -0.37
N ALA A 7 -25.60 10.17 0.63
CA ALA A 7 -24.96 10.09 1.95
C ALA A 7 -25.16 8.72 2.62
N LYS A 8 -26.37 8.14 2.52
CA LYS A 8 -26.65 6.81 3.07
C LYS A 8 -25.83 5.71 2.37
N SER A 9 -25.64 5.80 1.06
CA SER A 9 -24.84 4.85 0.29
C SER A 9 -23.34 4.98 0.58
N ALA A 10 -22.83 6.20 0.76
CA ALA A 10 -21.43 6.44 1.09
C ALA A 10 -21.06 5.85 2.48
N ILE A 11 -21.93 6.03 3.48
CA ILE A 11 -21.72 5.48 4.83
C ILE A 11 -21.65 3.95 4.81
N ILE A 12 -22.54 3.29 4.05
CA ILE A 12 -22.55 1.83 3.91
C ILE A 12 -21.26 1.33 3.25
N PHE A 13 -20.79 2.01 2.20
CA PHE A 13 -19.55 1.65 1.52
C PHE A 13 -18.31 1.80 2.42
N THR A 14 -18.24 2.86 3.22
CA THR A 14 -17.17 3.06 4.21
C THR A 14 -17.18 1.98 5.30
N LEU A 15 -18.36 1.61 5.79
CA LEU A 15 -18.50 0.55 6.81
C LEU A 15 -18.11 -0.83 6.26
N ILE A 16 -18.52 -1.16 5.03
CA ILE A 16 -18.13 -2.40 4.36
C ILE A 16 -16.62 -2.44 4.13
N SER A 17 -16.02 -1.34 3.68
CA SER A 17 -14.57 -1.24 3.48
C SER A 17 -13.79 -1.39 4.78
N LEU A 18 -14.28 -0.79 5.87
CA LEU A 18 -13.66 -0.93 7.19
C LEU A 18 -13.75 -2.37 7.72
N ALA A 19 -14.91 -3.00 7.59
CA ALA A 19 -15.12 -4.40 8.00
C ALA A 19 -14.26 -5.38 7.18
N LEU A 20 -14.08 -5.13 5.88
CA LEU A 20 -13.22 -5.95 5.04
C LEU A 20 -11.75 -5.83 5.46
N ASN A 21 -11.28 -4.63 5.80
CA ASN A 21 -9.90 -4.39 6.26
C ASN A 21 -9.61 -5.03 7.62
N THR A 22 -10.55 -5.00 8.58
CA THR A 22 -10.38 -5.65 9.89
C THR A 22 -10.46 -7.18 9.78
N ALA A 23 -11.29 -7.70 8.88
CA ALA A 23 -11.35 -9.12 8.59
C ALA A 23 -10.05 -9.62 7.95
N ILE A 24 -9.51 -8.91 6.95
CA ILE A 24 -8.22 -9.25 6.33
C ILE A 24 -7.09 -9.19 7.37
N PHE A 25 -7.07 -8.19 8.25
CA PHE A 25 -6.08 -8.12 9.34
C PHE A 25 -6.15 -9.34 10.26
N SER A 26 -7.37 -9.78 10.63
CA SER A 26 -7.60 -10.96 11.48
C SER A 26 -7.26 -12.29 10.82
N LEU A 27 -7.23 -12.36 9.48
CA LEU A 27 -6.77 -13.53 8.74
C LEU A 27 -5.23 -13.59 8.65
N ASN A 28 -4.55 -12.44 8.75
CA ASN A 28 -3.09 -12.36 8.66
C ASN A 28 -2.39 -12.46 10.03
N THR A 29 -3.10 -12.39 11.16
CA THR A 29 -2.51 -12.55 12.50
C THR A 29 -2.04 -13.97 12.81
N GLY A 30 -2.54 -14.99 12.08
CA GLY A 30 -2.14 -16.39 12.26
C GLY A 30 -0.76 -16.72 11.67
N ALA A 31 -0.29 -15.99 10.65
CA ALA A 31 1.04 -16.18 10.09
C ALA A 31 2.13 -15.52 10.95
N PHE A 32 1.79 -14.45 11.69
CA PHE A 32 2.73 -13.65 12.46
C PHE A 32 3.18 -14.29 13.79
N THR A 33 2.51 -15.37 14.23
CA THR A 33 2.83 -16.07 15.50
C THR A 33 3.45 -17.46 15.29
N LEU A 34 3.73 -17.85 14.05
CA LEU A 34 4.36 -19.14 13.75
C LEU A 34 5.88 -19.09 14.02
N PRO A 35 6.46 -20.19 14.53
CA PRO A 35 7.92 -20.36 14.55
C PRO A 35 8.50 -20.12 13.16
N GLU A 36 9.69 -19.51 13.10
CA GLU A 36 10.34 -19.02 11.87
C GLU A 36 10.44 -20.08 10.75
N ASP A 37 10.53 -21.36 11.12
CA ASP A 37 10.64 -22.50 10.20
C ASP A 37 9.31 -22.96 9.56
N LEU A 38 8.17 -22.54 10.13
CA LEU A 38 6.82 -22.93 9.68
C LEU A 38 6.08 -21.78 8.98
N ARG A 39 6.76 -20.66 8.80
CA ARG A 39 6.27 -19.47 8.12
C ARG A 39 6.18 -19.74 6.61
N PRO A 40 5.03 -19.50 5.95
CA PRO A 40 4.94 -19.65 4.51
C PRO A 40 5.99 -18.77 3.80
N ILE A 41 6.69 -19.36 2.82
CA ILE A 41 7.76 -18.74 1.99
C ILE A 41 7.35 -17.45 1.22
N ASN A 42 6.13 -16.94 1.43
CA ASN A 42 5.57 -15.73 0.82
C ASN A 42 4.99 -14.77 1.87
N GLU A 43 5.56 -14.71 3.06
CA GLU A 43 5.17 -13.70 4.04
C GLU A 43 5.42 -12.30 3.48
N PRO A 44 4.41 -11.39 3.47
CA PRO A 44 4.58 -10.05 2.91
C PRO A 44 5.69 -9.25 3.57
N PHE A 45 6.09 -9.59 4.80
CA PHE A 45 7.15 -8.94 5.56
C PHE A 45 7.67 -9.85 6.69
N ASP A 46 8.95 -10.25 6.62
CA ASP A 46 9.62 -10.97 7.71
C ASP A 46 10.51 -10.03 8.55
N LEU A 47 9.98 -9.64 9.72
CA LEU A 47 10.65 -8.78 10.68
C LEU A 47 11.76 -9.51 11.46
N SER A 48 11.65 -10.82 11.70
CA SER A 48 12.60 -11.58 12.55
C SER A 48 13.91 -11.88 11.83
N THR A 49 13.86 -12.21 10.54
CA THR A 49 15.07 -12.46 9.73
C THR A 49 15.89 -11.19 9.49
N GLU A 50 15.26 -10.01 9.38
CA GLU A 50 15.98 -8.73 9.29
C GLU A 50 16.59 -8.29 10.63
N LEU A 51 15.89 -8.51 11.75
CA LEU A 51 16.39 -8.23 13.11
C LEU A 51 17.62 -9.09 13.46
N LYS A 52 17.68 -10.33 12.97
CA LYS A 52 18.77 -11.28 13.25
C LYS A 52 20.06 -10.97 12.47
N ASN A 53 19.97 -10.32 11.31
CA ASN A 53 21.11 -10.17 10.38
C ASN A 53 21.81 -8.80 10.40
N LYS A 54 21.23 -7.73 10.99
CA LYS A 54 21.78 -6.37 10.86
C LYS A 54 21.93 -5.60 12.18
N GLY A 55 22.82 -6.12 13.03
CA GLY A 55 23.38 -5.39 14.18
C GLY A 55 23.52 -3.87 13.95
N THR A 56 23.10 -3.09 14.94
CA THR A 56 23.13 -1.60 15.04
C THR A 56 22.39 -0.75 13.99
N ALA A 57 21.85 -1.31 12.89
CA ALA A 57 20.91 -0.60 11.99
C ALA A 57 19.43 -0.62 12.49
N PHE A 58 19.25 -0.91 13.78
CA PHE A 58 17.99 -1.30 14.44
C PHE A 58 16.87 -0.26 14.40
N GLY A 59 17.17 1.04 14.43
CA GLY A 59 16.13 2.06 14.44
C GLY A 59 15.53 2.30 13.05
N THR A 60 16.39 2.54 12.07
CA THR A 60 15.96 3.00 10.75
C THR A 60 15.33 1.88 9.92
N VAL A 61 15.90 0.67 9.93
CA VAL A 61 15.36 -0.45 9.15
C VAL A 61 13.98 -0.86 9.68
N VAL A 62 13.83 -0.99 11.00
CA VAL A 62 12.56 -1.35 11.64
C VAL A 62 11.49 -0.27 11.42
N LEU A 63 11.85 1.01 11.57
CA LEU A 63 10.91 2.12 11.30
C LEU A 63 10.48 2.16 9.84
N LEU A 64 11.39 1.94 8.90
CA LEU A 64 11.05 1.86 7.47
C LEU A 64 10.15 0.65 7.20
N GLN A 65 10.40 -0.48 7.84
CA GLN A 65 9.58 -1.68 7.70
C GLN A 65 8.15 -1.45 8.21
N ILE A 66 8.01 -0.83 9.38
CA ILE A 66 6.70 -0.52 9.98
C ILE A 66 5.95 0.51 9.13
N ILE A 67 6.63 1.59 8.72
CA ILE A 67 6.01 2.67 7.95
C ILE A 67 5.65 2.18 6.55
N SER A 68 6.58 1.54 5.83
CA SER A 68 6.31 1.01 4.49
C SER A 68 5.29 -0.11 4.51
N GLY A 69 5.38 -1.06 5.44
CA GLY A 69 4.42 -2.18 5.54
C GLY A 69 3.00 -1.70 5.84
N THR A 70 2.83 -0.80 6.81
CA THR A 70 1.52 -0.22 7.15
C THR A 70 0.99 0.64 6.01
N LEU A 71 1.84 1.45 5.38
CA LEU A 71 1.42 2.33 4.29
C LEU A 71 1.04 1.54 3.05
N LEU A 72 1.78 0.48 2.69
CA LEU A 72 1.45 -0.39 1.56
C LEU A 72 0.14 -1.15 1.79
N TYR A 73 -0.10 -1.59 3.03
CA TYR A 73 -1.33 -2.30 3.40
C TYR A 73 -2.59 -1.47 3.12
N PHE A 74 -2.56 -0.16 3.40
CA PHE A 74 -3.67 0.74 3.08
C PHE A 74 -3.62 1.28 1.63
N ALA A 75 -2.43 1.60 1.13
CA ALA A 75 -2.27 2.22 -0.18
C ALA A 75 -2.58 1.26 -1.33
N ALA A 76 -2.23 -0.02 -1.21
CA ALA A 76 -2.46 -1.02 -2.27
C ALA A 76 -3.95 -1.21 -2.63
N PRO A 77 -4.87 -1.47 -1.68
CA PRO A 77 -6.29 -1.61 -2.02
C PRO A 77 -6.90 -0.28 -2.53
N ILE A 78 -6.47 0.87 -2.00
CA ILE A 78 -6.93 2.18 -2.48
C ILE A 78 -6.50 2.42 -3.94
N ALA A 79 -5.25 2.10 -4.27
CA ALA A 79 -4.74 2.24 -5.63
C ALA A 79 -5.55 1.38 -6.62
N ILE A 80 -5.85 0.13 -6.26
CA ILE A 80 -6.68 -0.77 -7.07
C ILE A 80 -8.08 -0.18 -7.31
N ILE A 81 -8.71 0.37 -6.28
CA ILE A 81 -10.05 0.99 -6.40
C ILE A 81 -10.02 2.17 -7.38
N ILE A 82 -9.02 3.04 -7.31
CA ILE A 82 -8.88 4.20 -8.21
C ILE A 82 -8.66 3.74 -9.66
N VAL A 83 -7.85 2.71 -9.88
CA VAL A 83 -7.63 2.13 -11.22
C VAL A 83 -8.92 1.54 -11.78
N ILE A 84 -9.70 0.81 -10.98
CA ILE A 84 -10.98 0.24 -11.42
C ILE A 84 -11.98 1.34 -11.75
N MET A 85 -12.14 2.35 -10.88
CA MET A 85 -13.09 3.45 -11.10
C MET A 85 -12.73 4.28 -12.34
N SER A 86 -11.45 4.59 -12.53
CA SER A 86 -10.99 5.33 -13.71
C SER A 86 -11.18 4.51 -15.00
N GLY A 87 -10.86 3.21 -14.97
CA GLY A 87 -11.08 2.31 -16.10
C GLY A 87 -12.57 2.19 -16.49
N MET A 88 -13.44 1.99 -15.50
CA MET A 88 -14.88 1.91 -15.72
C MET A 88 -15.47 3.22 -16.25
N THR A 89 -15.00 4.36 -15.73
CA THR A 89 -15.42 5.70 -16.19
C THR A 89 -14.98 5.97 -17.62
N MET A 90 -13.83 5.44 -18.06
CA MET A 90 -13.37 5.57 -19.45
C MET A 90 -14.26 4.78 -20.44
N VAL A 91 -14.76 3.62 -20.03
CA VAL A 91 -15.63 2.77 -20.88
C VAL A 91 -17.07 3.29 -20.89
N MET A 92 -17.62 3.65 -19.72
CA MET A 92 -19.01 4.12 -19.59
C MET A 92 -19.19 5.60 -19.97
N GLY A 93 -18.13 6.41 -19.86
CA GLY A 93 -18.17 7.86 -20.08
C GLY A 93 -18.12 8.31 -21.54
N GLY A 94 -18.17 7.40 -22.52
CA GLY A 94 -17.86 7.68 -23.94
C GLY A 94 -18.66 8.82 -24.61
N ALA A 95 -19.80 9.24 -24.06
CA ALA A 95 -20.59 10.36 -24.57
C ALA A 95 -20.23 11.74 -23.96
N ASP A 96 -19.41 11.77 -22.91
CA ASP A 96 -19.05 12.98 -22.15
C ASP A 96 -17.51 13.09 -22.08
N SER A 97 -16.95 13.93 -22.95
CA SER A 97 -15.50 14.10 -23.12
C SER A 97 -14.80 14.52 -21.82
N ASP A 98 -15.46 15.32 -20.99
CA ASP A 98 -14.89 15.83 -19.74
C ASP A 98 -14.71 14.71 -18.72
N LYS A 99 -15.65 13.76 -18.66
CA LYS A 99 -15.54 12.59 -17.79
C LYS A 99 -14.42 11.65 -18.20
N VAL A 100 -14.27 11.44 -19.51
CA VAL A 100 -13.19 10.59 -20.05
C VAL A 100 -11.83 11.23 -19.81
N GLU A 101 -11.71 12.55 -19.97
CA GLU A 101 -10.45 13.25 -19.71
C GLU A 101 -10.07 13.23 -18.22
N GLN A 102 -11.04 13.42 -17.32
CA GLN A 102 -10.79 13.29 -15.88
C GLN A 102 -10.36 11.87 -15.52
N ALA A 103 -11.04 10.84 -16.05
CA ALA A 103 -10.68 9.44 -15.80
C ALA A 103 -9.23 9.12 -16.23
N LYS A 104 -8.79 9.64 -17.39
CA LYS A 104 -7.40 9.51 -17.85
C LYS A 104 -6.41 10.16 -16.89
N LYS A 105 -6.70 11.38 -16.42
CA LYS A 105 -5.85 12.06 -15.43
C LYS A 105 -5.73 11.24 -14.15
N HIS A 106 -6.84 10.71 -13.63
CA HIS A 106 -6.83 9.85 -12.44
C HIS A 106 -6.00 8.57 -12.64
N LEU A 107 -6.12 7.92 -13.80
CA LEU A 107 -5.35 6.73 -14.11
C LEU A 107 -3.85 7.03 -14.17
N THR A 108 -3.46 8.12 -14.83
CA THR A 108 -2.05 8.55 -14.90
C THR A 108 -1.46 8.80 -13.51
N TRP A 109 -2.18 9.52 -12.64
CA TRP A 109 -1.70 9.77 -11.27
C TRP A 109 -1.59 8.49 -10.43
N ALA A 110 -2.51 7.54 -10.59
CA ALA A 110 -2.44 6.25 -9.91
C ALA A 110 -1.20 5.43 -10.34
N LEU A 111 -0.89 5.41 -11.64
CA LEU A 111 0.29 4.71 -12.16
C LEU A 111 1.59 5.38 -11.74
N VAL A 112 1.65 6.72 -11.76
CA VAL A 112 2.83 7.47 -11.28
C VAL A 112 3.08 7.21 -9.80
N GLY A 113 2.03 7.22 -8.96
CA GLY A 113 2.14 6.89 -7.55
C GLY A 113 2.69 5.47 -7.32
N LEU A 114 2.21 4.48 -8.09
CA LEU A 114 2.71 3.11 -8.02
C LEU A 114 4.21 3.03 -8.39
N GLY A 115 4.62 3.73 -9.44
CA GLY A 115 6.03 3.81 -9.83
C GLY A 115 6.92 4.41 -8.74
N ILE A 116 6.46 5.48 -8.08
CA ILE A 116 7.18 6.13 -6.98
C ILE A 116 7.38 5.17 -5.79
N ILE A 117 6.36 4.38 -5.46
CA ILE A 117 6.44 3.39 -4.36
C ILE A 117 7.53 2.35 -4.64
N ILE A 118 7.61 1.84 -5.86
CA ILE A 118 8.64 0.86 -6.26
C ILE A 118 10.04 1.49 -6.20
N LEU A 119 10.18 2.73 -6.67
CA LEU A 119 11.45 3.45 -6.69
C LEU A 119 11.91 3.88 -5.29
N SER A 120 10.98 4.17 -4.38
CA SER A 120 11.27 4.62 -3.02
C SER A 120 12.22 3.67 -2.29
N TYR A 121 12.00 2.36 -2.42
CA TYR A 121 12.84 1.35 -1.77
C TYR A 121 14.32 1.43 -2.19
N SER A 122 14.58 1.61 -3.48
CA SER A 122 15.95 1.70 -4.01
C SER A 122 16.66 2.95 -3.51
N ILE A 123 15.95 4.09 -3.49
CA ILE A 123 16.51 5.37 -3.04
C ILE A 123 16.89 5.30 -1.55
N VAL A 124 15.99 4.77 -0.71
CA VAL A 124 16.23 4.69 0.74
C VAL A 124 17.42 3.77 1.06
N LYS A 125 17.50 2.61 0.39
CA LYS A 125 18.64 1.70 0.53
C LYS A 125 19.96 2.36 0.15
N PHE A 126 19.97 3.13 -0.93
CA PHE A 126 21.15 3.86 -1.38
C PHE A 126 21.61 4.89 -0.35
N ILE A 127 20.69 5.68 0.22
CA ILE A 127 20.99 6.68 1.24
C ILE A 127 21.57 6.03 2.50
N ILE A 128 20.96 4.92 2.98
CA ILE A 128 21.45 4.22 4.18
C ILE A 128 22.84 3.63 3.93
N GLY A 129 23.06 2.99 2.78
CA GLY A 129 24.36 2.42 2.43
C GLY A 129 25.46 3.49 2.37
N PHE A 130 25.16 4.64 1.77
CA PHE A 130 26.06 5.78 1.72
C PHE A 130 26.35 6.35 3.11
N ALA A 131 25.31 6.58 3.92
CA ALA A 131 25.45 7.14 5.26
C ALA A 131 26.24 6.22 6.21
N PHE A 132 26.02 4.91 6.14
CA PHE A 132 26.74 3.95 6.99
C PHE A 132 28.22 3.81 6.60
N ASN A 133 28.53 3.83 5.30
CA ASN A 133 29.92 3.81 4.83
C ASN A 133 30.67 5.11 5.18
N ALA A 134 29.99 6.26 5.13
CA ALA A 134 30.56 7.53 5.56
C ALA A 134 30.77 7.61 7.09
N ALA A 135 29.96 6.90 7.88
CA ALA A 135 30.04 6.89 9.35
C ALA A 135 31.04 5.86 9.92
N ASN A 136 31.42 4.83 9.14
CA ASN A 136 32.46 3.87 9.49
C ASN A 136 33.45 3.76 8.30
N PRO A 137 34.50 4.60 8.25
CA PRO A 137 35.50 4.55 7.18
C PRO A 137 36.32 3.25 7.19
#